data_AF-A0A1I3GM63-F1
#
_entry.id   AF-A0A1I3GM63-F1
#
_cell.length_a   1.000
_cell.length_b   1.000
_cell.length_c   1.000
_cell.angle_alpha   90.00
_cell.angle_beta   90.00
_cell.angle_gamma   90.00
#
_symmetry.space_group_name_H-M   'P 1'
#
loop_
_entity.id
_entity.type
_entity.pdbx_description
1 polymer ?
#
loop_
_entity_poly.entity_id
_entity_poly.type
_entity_poly.pdbx_seq_one_letter_code
_entity_poly.pdbx_strand_id
1 'polypeptide(L)'
;MREAWKMFCLSAVTFGIALGLARVFVPDIVPVAFAEEPQASWAVMTAFVLRAIELIAAAVATIALAVLAGAYLQKELRRLFRSTSSRRASQAD
;
A
#
# COMPACT_ATOMS: atom_id res chain seq x y z
N MET A 1 14.78 -4.97 -4.42
CA MET A 1 14.10 -5.20 -3.12
C MET A 1 14.19 -3.99 -2.21
N ARG A 2 15.38 -3.44 -1.90
CA ARG A 2 15.54 -2.29 -1.00
C ARG A 2 14.76 -1.04 -1.43
N GLU A 3 14.77 -0.70 -2.73
CA GLU A 3 14.02 0.47 -3.21
C GLU A 3 12.50 0.29 -3.15
N ALA A 4 11.99 -0.89 -3.50
CA ALA A 4 10.56 -1.18 -3.38
C ALA A 4 10.09 -1.18 -1.90
N TRP A 5 10.94 -1.64 -0.98
CA TRP A 5 10.69 -1.52 0.46
C TRP A 5 10.66 -0.06 0.92
N LYS A 6 11.59 0.77 0.44
CA LYS A 6 11.60 2.21 0.75
C LYS A 6 10.35 2.92 0.21
N MET A 7 9.91 2.58 -1.00
CA MET A 7 8.66 3.10 -1.58
C MET A 7 7.44 2.69 -0.76
N PHE A 8 7.37 1.43 -0.32
CA PHE A 8 6.32 0.95 0.57
C PHE A 8 6.32 1.71 1.90
N CYS A 9 7.48 1.86 2.55
CA CYS A 9 7.58 2.60 3.81
C CYS A 9 7.19 4.07 3.66
N LEU A 10 7.67 4.75 2.61
CA LEU A 10 7.31 6.15 2.33
C LEU A 10 5.80 6.30 2.14
N SER A 11 5.21 5.42 1.34
CA SER A 11 3.76 5.40 1.11
C SER A 11 2.97 5.12 2.39
N ALA A 12 3.42 4.18 3.24
CA ALA A 12 2.78 3.88 4.52
C ALA A 12 2.88 5.06 5.50
N VAL A 13 4.01 5.77 5.54
CA VAL A 13 4.18 6.98 6.35
C VAL A 13 3.26 8.09 5.85
N THR A 14 3.22 8.34 4.54
CA THR A 14 2.31 9.33 3.94
C THR A 14 0.85 9.01 4.26
N PHE A 15 0.47 7.73 4.17
CA PHE A 15 -0.87 7.27 4.55
C PHE A 15 -1.18 7.57 6.01
N GLY A 16 -0.26 7.21 6.92
CA GLY A 16 -0.43 7.46 8.36
C GLY A 16 -0.54 8.96 8.69
N ILE A 17 0.26 9.80 8.04
CA ILE A 17 0.20 11.26 8.21
C ILE A 17 -1.15 11.80 7.70
N ALA A 18 -1.59 11.39 6.51
CA ALA A 18 -2.87 11.83 5.95
C ALA A 18 -4.04 11.43 6.84
N LEU A 19 -4.04 10.20 7.35
CA LEU A 19 -5.05 9.69 8.27
C LEU A 19 -5.03 10.44 9.60
N GLY A 20 -3.84 10.69 10.15
CA GLY A 20 -3.68 11.51 11.35
C GLY A 20 -4.24 12.93 11.17
N LEU A 21 -3.90 13.59 10.05
CA LEU A 21 -4.42 14.92 9.72
C LEU A 21 -5.95 14.89 9.56
N ALA A 22 -6.51 13.87 8.91
CA ALA A 22 -7.95 13.75 8.74
C ALA A 22 -8.67 13.67 10.09
N ARG A 23 -8.12 12.89 11.04
CA ARG A 23 -8.67 12.77 12.39
C ARG A 23 -8.54 14.04 13.24
N VAL A 24 -7.49 14.83 13.03
CA VAL A 24 -7.22 16.05 13.81
C VAL A 24 -7.99 17.25 13.26
N PHE A 25 -7.94 17.48 11.96
CA PHE A 25 -8.50 18.68 11.33
C PHE A 25 -9.98 18.52 10.97
N VAL A 26 -10.42 17.29 10.74
CA VAL A 26 -11.73 17.05 10.15
C VAL A 26 -12.44 15.82 10.75
N PRO A 27 -12.61 15.75 12.08
CA PRO A 27 -13.15 14.56 12.76
C PRO A 27 -14.62 14.26 12.42
N ASP A 28 -15.44 15.28 12.20
CA ASP A 28 -16.90 15.16 12.12
C ASP A 28 -17.48 15.40 10.71
N ILE A 29 -16.63 15.49 9.67
CA ILE A 29 -17.12 15.67 8.30
C ILE A 29 -17.61 14.34 7.74
N VAL A 30 -18.92 14.29 7.54
CA VAL A 30 -19.63 13.18 6.90
C VAL A 30 -19.56 13.38 5.39
N PRO A 31 -19.43 12.31 4.57
CA PRO A 31 -19.45 12.47 3.12
C PRO A 31 -20.69 13.25 2.68
N VAL A 32 -20.51 14.13 1.68
CA VAL A 32 -21.54 15.08 1.21
C VAL A 32 -22.89 14.41 0.92
N ALA A 33 -22.87 13.13 0.51
CA ALA A 33 -24.07 12.35 0.25
C ALA A 33 -24.93 12.03 1.49
N PHE A 34 -24.42 12.25 2.71
CA PHE A 34 -25.06 11.88 3.98
C PHE A 34 -25.13 13.05 4.97
N ALA A 35 -24.85 14.28 4.54
CA ALA A 35 -24.92 15.46 5.40
C ALA A 35 -26.35 16.01 5.46
N GLU A 36 -27.00 15.96 6.62
CA GLU A 36 -28.33 16.55 6.83
C GLU A 36 -28.26 18.09 6.99
N GLU A 37 -27.12 18.61 7.50
CA GLU A 37 -26.87 20.04 7.66
C GLU A 37 -25.74 20.55 6.74
N PRO A 38 -25.79 21.82 6.30
CA PRO A 38 -24.75 22.41 5.45
C PRO A 38 -23.41 22.50 6.19
N GLN A 39 -22.48 21.63 5.79
CA GLN A 39 -21.11 21.63 6.31
C GLN A 39 -20.28 22.76 5.72
N ALA A 40 -19.31 23.26 6.49
CA ALA A 40 -18.40 24.29 6.02
C ALA A 40 -17.57 23.80 4.81
N SER A 41 -17.63 24.53 3.70
CA SER A 41 -17.04 24.13 2.41
C SER A 41 -15.53 23.85 2.49
N TRP A 42 -14.80 24.60 3.33
CA TRP A 42 -13.37 24.39 3.55
C TRP A 42 -13.10 23.01 4.18
N ALA A 43 -13.91 22.57 5.15
CA ALA A 43 -13.72 21.31 5.85
C ALA A 43 -14.01 20.12 4.93
N VAL A 44 -15.05 20.23 4.08
CA VAL A 44 -15.37 19.24 3.05
C VAL A 44 -14.22 19.11 2.03
N MET A 45 -13.68 20.23 1.54
CA MET A 45 -12.52 20.21 0.63
C MET A 45 -11.30 19.56 1.27
N THR A 46 -10.99 19.90 2.53
CA THR A 46 -9.85 19.32 3.24
C THR A 46 -10.03 17.81 3.45
N ALA A 47 -11.20 17.36 3.89
CA ALA A 47 -11.50 15.93 4.03
C ALA A 47 -11.36 15.19 2.70
N PHE A 48 -11.87 15.76 1.61
CA PHE A 48 -11.77 15.14 0.29
C PHE A 48 -10.31 15.00 -0.17
N VAL A 49 -9.51 16.05 -0.02
CA VAL A 49 -8.08 16.04 -0.39
C VAL A 49 -7.32 15.01 0.44
N LEU A 50 -7.50 14.99 1.76
CA LEU A 50 -6.86 14.00 2.64
C LEU A 50 -7.27 12.58 2.28
N ARG A 51 -8.56 12.36 1.98
CA ARG A 51 -9.06 11.05 1.55
C ARG A 51 -8.47 10.61 0.21
N ALA A 52 -8.29 11.54 -0.74
CA ALA A 52 -7.64 11.24 -2.01
C ALA A 52 -6.17 10.84 -1.79
N ILE A 53 -5.45 11.55 -0.92
CA ILE A 53 -4.06 11.22 -0.55
C ILE A 53 -3.98 9.85 0.10
N GLU A 54 -4.87 9.53 1.05
CA GLU A 54 -4.97 8.20 1.66
C GLU A 54 -5.14 7.11 0.61
N LEU A 55 -6.08 7.26 -0.33
CA LEU A 55 -6.35 6.25 -1.35
C LEU A 55 -5.18 6.07 -2.32
N ILE A 56 -4.55 7.15 -2.75
CA ILE A 56 -3.36 7.10 -3.61
C ILE A 56 -2.20 6.44 -2.87
N ALA A 57 -1.96 6.83 -1.63
CA ALA A 57 -0.92 6.23 -0.80
C ALA A 57 -1.18 4.73 -0.62
N ALA A 58 -2.40 4.32 -0.26
CA ALA A 58 -2.78 2.91 -0.12
C ALA A 58 -2.59 2.12 -1.43
N ALA A 59 -2.94 2.70 -2.58
CA ALA A 59 -2.73 2.08 -3.88
C ALA A 59 -1.25 1.85 -4.16
N VAL A 60 -0.40 2.86 -3.94
CA VAL A 60 1.06 2.75 -4.10
C VAL A 60 1.66 1.71 -3.15
N ALA A 61 1.23 1.68 -1.89
CA ALA A 61 1.65 0.66 -0.92
C ALA A 61 1.28 -0.74 -1.41
N THR A 62 0.06 -0.93 -1.91
CA THR A 62 -0.43 -2.21 -2.40
C THR A 62 0.38 -2.69 -3.61
N ILE A 63 0.67 -1.81 -4.57
CA ILE A 63 1.50 -2.13 -5.74
C ILE A 63 2.92 -2.50 -5.30
N ALA A 64 3.54 -1.72 -4.42
CA ALA A 64 4.88 -2.00 -3.92
C ALA A 64 4.94 -3.36 -3.20
N LEU A 65 3.91 -3.68 -2.40
CA LEU A 65 3.78 -4.95 -1.70
C LEU A 65 3.59 -6.12 -2.67
N ALA A 66 2.76 -5.96 -3.70
CA ALA A 66 2.58 -6.96 -4.76
C ALA A 66 3.90 -7.25 -5.50
N VAL A 67 4.69 -6.21 -5.80
CA VAL A 67 6.02 -6.37 -6.42
C VAL A 67 6.99 -7.10 -5.50
N LEU A 68 7.02 -6.79 -4.20
CA LEU A 68 7.85 -7.51 -3.23
C LEU A 68 7.44 -8.99 -3.14
N ALA A 69 6.14 -9.26 -3.03
CA ALA A 69 5.59 -10.60 -2.93
C ALA A 69 5.93 -11.42 -4.19
N GLY A 70 5.72 -10.86 -5.39
CA GLY A 70 6.05 -11.50 -6.65
C GLY A 70 7.54 -11.83 -6.76
N ALA A 71 8.42 -10.91 -6.35
CA ALA A 71 9.86 -11.14 -6.37
C ALA A 71 10.32 -12.19 -5.33
N TYR A 72 9.63 -12.29 -4.19
CA TYR A 72 9.90 -13.34 -3.20
C TYR A 72 9.46 -14.71 -3.71
N LEU A 73 8.24 -14.80 -4.25
CA LEU A 73 7.69 -16.02 -4.82
C LEU A 73 8.55 -16.54 -5.99
N GLN A 74 9.02 -15.65 -6.87
CA GLN A 74 9.91 -16.03 -7.96
C GLN A 74 11.23 -16.60 -7.45
N LYS A 75 11.80 -16.05 -6.36
CA LYS A 75 13.02 -16.58 -5.76
C LYS A 75 12.80 -17.97 -5.17
N GLU A 76 11.68 -18.19 -4.49
CA GLU A 76 11.38 -19.49 -3.88
C GLU A 76 11.13 -20.56 -4.94
N LEU A 77 10.36 -20.24 -5.99
CA LEU A 77 10.18 -21.13 -7.13
C LEU A 77 11.52 -21.50 -7.78
N ARG A 78 12.41 -20.52 -8.03
CA ARG A 78 13.74 -20.79 -8.57
C ARG A 78 14.57 -21.69 -7.66
N ARG A 79 14.49 -21.53 -6.33
CA ARG A 79 15.19 -22.39 -5.37
C ARG A 79 14.69 -23.83 -5.45
N LEU A 80 13.38 -24.02 -5.44
CA LEU A 80 12.75 -25.34 -5.52
C LEU A 80 13.13 -26.05 -6.83
N PHE A 81 13.04 -25.39 -7.98
CA PHE A 81 13.44 -25.98 -9.26
C PHE A 81 14.93 -26.33 -9.32
N ARG A 82 15.80 -25.53 -8.69
CA ARG A 82 17.25 -25.80 -8.63
C ARG A 82 17.56 -27.02 -7.76
N SER A 83 16.90 -27.18 -6.62
CA SER A 83 17.03 -28.36 -5.76
C SER A 83 16.57 -29.64 -6.45
N THR A 84 15.49 -29.59 -7.23
CA THR A 84 14.99 -30.74 -7.98
C THR A 84 15.92 -31.15 -9.13
N SER A 85 16.51 -30.16 -9.83
CA SER A 85 17.46 -30.42 -10.92
C SER A 85 18.77 -31.04 -10.42
N SER A 86 19.28 -30.62 -9.25
CA SER A 86 20.49 -31.20 -8.65
C SER A 86 20.29 -32.64 -8.19
N ARG A 87 19.10 -32.97 -7.67
CA ARG A 87 18.74 -34.35 -7.26
C ARG A 87 18.67 -35.30 -8.46
N ARG A 88 18.16 -34.84 -9.60
CA ARG A 88 18.07 -35.65 -10.82
C ARG A 88 19.44 -35.95 -11.44
N ALA A 89 20.37 -34.99 -11.38
CA ALA A 89 21.73 -35.19 -11.91
C ALA A 89 22.50 -36.25 -11.11
N SER A 90 22.39 -36.24 -9.78
CA SER A 90 23.07 -37.22 -8.90
C SER A 90 22.53 -38.66 -8.99
N GLN A 91 21.38 -38.89 -9.62
CA GLN A 91 20.79 -40.23 -9.79
C GLN A 91 21.12 -40.84 -11.17
N ALA A 92 21.71 -40.04 -12.07
CA ALA A 92 22.10 -40.46 -13.41
C ALA A 92 23.59 -40.86 -13.53
N ASP A 93 24.36 -40.67 -12.46
CA ASP A 93 25.75 -41.16 -12.27
C ASP A 93 25.75 -42.46 -11.45
#